data_AF-A0A7Y1YK80-F1
#
_entry.id   AF-A0A7Y1YK80-F1
#
_cell.length_a   1.000
_cell.length_b   1.000
_cell.length_c   1.000
_cell.angle_alpha   90.00
_cell.angle_beta   90.00
_cell.angle_gamma   90.00
#
_symmetry.space_group_name_H-M   'P 1'
#
loop_
_entity.id
_entity.type
_entity.pdbx_description
1 polymer ?
#
loop_
_entity_poly.entity_id
_entity_poly.type
_entity_poly.pdbx_seq_one_letter_code
_entity_poly.pdbx_strand_id
1 'polypeptide(L)'
;MKKKFWNSERVVSFSAMFISLLTLFIFIKQTNIIERQSRLSALPYLMVETSNNSEDNTFEIEIVNHGVGPAIIEKRVIIYQGKEYNMEFQDFLRQYIPEMDSVNITSSSTVQIGLSIPAGRSREILKVGGGQKSYTTFLKIMQELQEENSVFDYEIQYRSIYEERWEIGSRSDVPIEL
;
A
#
# COMPACT_ATOMS: atom_id res chain seq x y z
N MET A 1 4.23 9.01 74.56
CA MET A 1 5.11 8.06 73.84
C MET A 1 4.84 8.18 72.35
N LYS A 2 5.80 8.67 71.54
CA LYS A 2 5.63 8.80 70.08
C LYS A 2 5.63 7.39 69.46
N LYS A 3 4.50 6.97 68.86
CA LYS A 3 4.42 5.69 68.14
C LYS A 3 5.44 5.71 66.99
N LYS A 4 6.45 4.85 67.06
CA LYS A 4 7.46 4.68 66.02
C LYS A 4 6.77 4.00 64.82
N PHE A 5 6.23 4.81 63.91
CA PHE A 5 5.35 4.35 62.82
C PHE A 5 6.08 3.49 61.77
N TRP A 6 7.41 3.58 61.77
CA TRP A 6 8.32 2.91 60.85
C TRP A 6 9.09 1.80 61.58
N ASN A 7 8.68 0.55 61.33
CA ASN A 7 9.46 -0.65 61.64
C ASN A 7 10.22 -1.06 60.36
N SER A 8 11.43 -1.61 60.48
CA SER A 8 12.25 -2.05 59.35
C SER A 8 11.50 -3.00 58.42
N GLU A 9 10.65 -3.87 58.97
CA GLU A 9 9.76 -4.75 58.19
C GLU A 9 8.81 -3.97 57.28
N ARG A 10 8.20 -2.89 57.77
CA ARG A 10 7.28 -2.07 56.96
C ARG A 10 8.01 -1.31 55.86
N VAL A 11 9.23 -0.86 56.12
CA VAL A 11 10.08 -0.22 55.10
C VAL A 11 10.39 -1.22 53.99
N VAL A 12 10.78 -2.45 54.34
CA VAL A 12 11.07 -3.51 53.35
C VAL A 12 9.82 -3.86 52.54
N SER A 13 8.68 -4.07 53.18
CA SER A 13 7.42 -4.37 52.47
C SER A 13 6.99 -3.22 51.55
N PHE A 14 7.08 -1.97 52.00
CA PHE A 14 6.73 -0.81 51.18
C PHE A 14 7.69 -0.65 50.00
N SER A 15 9.00 -0.84 50.20
CA SER A 15 9.99 -0.83 49.13
C SER A 15 9.73 -1.93 48.11
N ALA A 16 9.39 -3.15 48.55
CA ALA A 16 9.03 -4.24 47.65
C ALA A 16 7.79 -3.90 46.81
N MET A 17 6.74 -3.37 47.43
CA MET A 17 5.54 -2.91 46.71
C MET A 17 5.85 -1.79 45.72
N PHE A 18 6.69 -0.83 46.10
CA PHE A 18 7.11 0.27 45.24
C PHE A 18 7.90 -0.24 44.03
N ILE A 19 8.84 -1.17 44.24
CA ILE A 19 9.57 -1.82 43.16
C ILE A 19 8.59 -2.54 42.22
N SER A 20 7.61 -3.29 42.75
CA SER A 20 6.60 -3.95 41.92
C SER A 20 5.79 -2.98 41.06
N LEU A 21 5.41 -1.82 41.60
CA LEU A 21 4.71 -0.77 40.83
C LEU A 21 5.59 -0.19 39.72
N LEU A 22 6.86 0.07 40.00
CA LEU A 22 7.82 0.52 38.98
C LEU A 22 8.02 -0.53 37.89
N THR A 23 8.13 -1.80 38.26
CA THR A 23 8.23 -2.91 37.32
C THR A 23 7.01 -2.99 36.41
N LEU A 24 5.79 -2.85 36.97
CA LEU A 24 4.57 -2.81 36.17
C LEU A 24 4.55 -1.64 35.19
N PHE A 25 4.95 -0.45 35.62
CA PHE A 25 5.04 0.73 34.75
C PHE A 25 6.03 0.51 33.59
N ILE A 26 7.20 -0.09 33.89
CA ILE A 26 8.19 -0.44 32.87
C ILE A 26 7.61 -1.45 31.88
N PHE A 27 6.92 -2.49 32.36
CA PHE A 27 6.33 -3.50 31.48
C PHE A 27 5.29 -2.90 30.54
N ILE A 28 4.41 -2.01 31.03
CA ILE A 28 3.44 -1.33 30.16
C ILE A 28 4.15 -0.56 29.03
N LYS A 29 5.23 0.18 29.37
CA LYS A 29 6.01 0.90 28.36
C LYS A 29 6.71 -0.03 27.38
N GLN A 30 7.28 -1.14 27.85
CA GLN A 30 7.91 -2.14 26.99
C GLN A 30 6.92 -2.79 26.05
N THR A 31 5.75 -3.21 26.54
CA THR A 31 4.70 -3.79 25.70
C THR A 31 4.29 -2.84 24.58
N ASN A 32 4.03 -1.57 24.89
CA ASN A 32 3.67 -0.58 23.88
C ASN A 32 4.78 -0.38 22.81
N ILE A 33 6.05 -0.41 23.23
CA ILE A 33 7.19 -0.32 22.30
C ILE A 33 7.25 -1.55 21.41
N ILE A 34 7.09 -2.75 21.98
CA ILE A 34 7.10 -4.02 21.24
C ILE A 34 5.96 -4.04 20.22
N GLU A 35 4.74 -3.65 20.60
CA GLU A 35 3.61 -3.56 19.68
C GLU A 35 3.90 -2.61 18.51
N ARG A 36 4.45 -1.43 18.79
CA ARG A 36 4.83 -0.46 17.75
C ARG A 36 5.92 -1.00 16.84
N GLN A 37 6.95 -1.64 17.39
CA GLN A 37 8.01 -2.26 16.60
C GLN A 37 7.46 -3.39 15.73
N SER A 38 6.54 -4.20 16.27
CA SER A 38 5.86 -5.28 15.54
C SER A 38 5.10 -4.73 14.33
N ARG A 39 4.34 -3.65 14.51
CA ARG A 39 3.60 -2.97 13.42
C ARG A 39 4.54 -2.42 12.35
N LEU A 40 5.55 -1.66 12.76
CA LEU A 40 6.55 -1.10 11.85
C LEU A 40 7.33 -2.18 11.08
N SER A 41 7.56 -3.35 11.69
CA SER A 41 8.25 -4.47 11.04
C SER A 41 7.44 -5.14 9.92
N ALA A 42 6.15 -4.83 9.81
CA ALA A 42 5.28 -5.32 8.75
C ALA A 42 4.55 -4.18 8.02
N LEU A 43 5.16 -3.00 7.95
CA LEU A 43 4.61 -1.85 7.22
C LEU A 43 4.66 -2.12 5.70
N PRO A 44 3.51 -2.19 5.01
CA PRO A 44 3.45 -2.25 3.56
C PRO A 44 3.62 -0.84 2.96
N TYR A 45 4.16 -0.76 1.75
CA TYR A 45 4.30 0.50 1.02
C TYR A 45 4.14 0.21 -0.47
N LEU A 46 2.92 0.40 -0.98
CA LEU A 46 2.64 0.18 -2.40
C LEU A 46 2.91 1.44 -3.21
N MET A 47 3.50 1.27 -4.38
CA MET A 47 3.71 2.35 -5.35
C MET A 47 3.37 1.81 -6.73
N VAL A 48 2.71 2.63 -7.55
CA VAL A 48 2.51 2.32 -8.97
C VAL A 48 3.73 2.84 -9.71
N GLU A 49 4.44 1.94 -10.39
CA GLU A 49 5.59 2.26 -11.20
C GLU A 49 5.29 2.03 -12.67
N THR A 50 5.88 2.86 -13.51
CA THR A 50 5.81 2.71 -14.97
C THR A 50 7.21 2.58 -15.52
N SER A 51 7.45 1.54 -16.31
CA SER A 51 8.69 1.33 -17.03
C SER A 51 8.45 1.55 -18.52
N ASN A 52 9.28 2.40 -19.13
CA ASN A 52 9.21 2.69 -20.55
C ASN A 52 10.54 2.35 -21.23
N ASN A 53 10.50 1.42 -22.19
CA ASN A 53 11.64 1.05 -23.00
C ASN A 53 11.32 1.32 -24.48
N SER A 54 11.84 2.45 -24.98
CA SER A 54 11.66 2.88 -26.36
C SER A 54 12.45 2.07 -27.38
N GLU A 55 13.54 1.40 -26.97
CA GLU A 55 14.33 0.56 -27.88
C GLU A 55 13.56 -0.72 -28.23
N ASP A 56 12.97 -1.35 -27.21
CA ASP A 56 12.17 -2.57 -27.38
C ASP A 56 10.69 -2.29 -27.70
N ASN A 57 10.28 -1.03 -27.74
CA ASN A 57 8.88 -0.61 -27.91
C ASN A 57 7.94 -1.26 -26.89
N THR A 58 8.33 -1.22 -25.62
CA THR A 58 7.54 -1.78 -24.52
C THR A 58 7.25 -0.74 -23.45
N PHE A 59 6.06 -0.86 -22.87
CA PHE A 59 5.64 -0.06 -21.72
C PHE A 59 5.02 -1.00 -20.70
N GLU A 60 5.36 -0.83 -19.43
CA GLU A 60 4.92 -1.68 -18.34
C GLU A 60 4.40 -0.82 -17.19
N ILE A 61 3.28 -1.23 -16.61
CA ILE A 61 2.70 -0.67 -15.40
C ILE A 61 2.68 -1.78 -14.37
N GLU A 62 3.30 -1.54 -13.22
CA GLU A 62 3.36 -2.49 -12.12
C GLU A 62 3.06 -1.81 -10.79
N ILE A 63 2.58 -2.59 -9.83
CA ILE A 63 2.48 -2.18 -8.43
C ILE A 63 3.61 -2.86 -7.67
N VAL A 64 4.47 -2.07 -7.04
CA VAL A 64 5.62 -2.54 -6.29
C VAL A 64 5.38 -2.32 -4.80
N ASN A 65 5.66 -3.33 -3.99
CA ASN A 65 5.66 -3.18 -2.53
C ASN A 65 7.09 -2.92 -2.03
N HIS A 66 7.41 -1.65 -1.77
CA HIS A 66 8.67 -1.23 -1.15
C HIS A 66 8.66 -1.33 0.38
N GLY A 67 7.55 -1.80 0.95
CA GLY A 67 7.42 -2.01 2.39
C GLY A 67 8.21 -3.21 2.89
N VAL A 68 8.22 -3.36 4.20
CA VAL A 68 8.83 -4.51 4.91
C VAL A 68 7.81 -5.61 5.22
N GLY A 69 6.51 -5.31 5.08
CA GLY A 69 5.42 -6.28 5.25
C GLY A 69 4.60 -6.52 3.98
N PRO A 70 3.75 -7.57 3.97
CA PRO A 70 2.85 -7.82 2.85
C PRO A 70 1.75 -6.76 2.78
N ALA A 71 1.39 -6.36 1.56
CA ALA A 71 0.25 -5.49 1.29
C ALA A 71 -0.93 -6.33 0.82
N ILE A 72 -2.05 -6.28 1.55
CA ILE A 72 -3.27 -7.02 1.21
C ILE A 72 -4.27 -6.06 0.57
N ILE A 73 -4.60 -6.26 -0.70
CA ILE A 73 -5.53 -5.40 -1.43
C ILE A 73 -6.95 -5.59 -0.88
N GLU A 74 -7.60 -4.50 -0.45
CA GLU A 74 -8.98 -4.51 0.05
C GLU A 74 -9.97 -3.88 -0.92
N LYS A 75 -9.56 -2.79 -1.58
CA LYS A 75 -10.38 -2.06 -2.55
C LYS A 75 -9.56 -1.68 -3.76
N ARG A 76 -10.24 -1.63 -4.89
CA ARG A 76 -9.70 -1.29 -6.20
C ARG A 76 -10.84 -0.76 -7.04
N VAL A 77 -10.74 0.50 -7.42
CA VAL A 77 -11.78 1.15 -8.23
C VAL A 77 -11.12 2.06 -9.25
N ILE A 78 -11.64 2.01 -10.46
CA ILE A 78 -11.29 2.96 -11.52
C ILE A 78 -12.42 3.97 -11.59
N ILE A 79 -12.10 5.24 -11.57
CA ILE A 79 -13.07 6.33 -11.67
C ILE A 79 -12.87 6.98 -13.04
N TYR A 80 -13.90 6.93 -13.89
CA TYR A 80 -13.83 7.53 -15.21
C TYR A 80 -15.13 8.28 -15.54
N GLN A 81 -15.01 9.55 -15.92
CA GLN A 81 -16.16 10.43 -16.20
C GLN A 81 -17.18 10.48 -15.04
N GLY A 82 -16.68 10.46 -13.79
CA GLY A 82 -17.49 10.50 -12.58
C GLY A 82 -18.24 9.20 -12.25
N LYS A 83 -17.93 8.09 -12.94
CA LYS A 83 -18.47 6.76 -12.65
C LYS A 83 -17.39 5.84 -12.11
N GLU A 84 -17.75 5.02 -11.13
CA GLU A 84 -16.89 3.99 -10.57
C GLU A 84 -17.01 2.67 -11.35
N TYR A 85 -15.87 2.06 -11.65
CA TYR A 85 -15.75 0.80 -12.36
C TYR A 85 -14.94 -0.19 -11.53
N ASN A 86 -15.59 -1.29 -11.16
CA ASN A 86 -15.01 -2.40 -10.42
C ASN A 86 -14.60 -3.53 -11.38
N MET A 87 -13.57 -3.29 -12.19
CA MET A 87 -13.04 -4.24 -13.16
C MET A 87 -11.52 -4.15 -13.26
N GLU A 88 -10.90 -5.11 -13.95
CA GLU A 88 -9.46 -5.09 -14.18
C GLU A 88 -9.08 -3.92 -15.12
N PHE A 89 -7.90 -3.36 -14.92
CA PHE A 89 -7.45 -2.17 -15.66
C PHE A 89 -7.40 -2.42 -17.17
N GLN A 90 -6.95 -3.60 -17.61
CA GLN A 90 -7.00 -4.00 -19.01
C GLN A 90 -8.42 -3.98 -19.58
N ASP A 91 -9.38 -4.54 -18.85
CA ASP A 91 -10.76 -4.67 -19.33
C ASP A 91 -11.40 -3.28 -19.45
N PHE A 92 -11.15 -2.41 -18.46
CA PHE A 92 -11.54 -1.01 -18.51
C PHE A 92 -10.98 -0.30 -19.76
N LEU A 93 -9.66 -0.41 -19.98
CA LEU A 93 -9.01 0.22 -21.12
C LEU A 93 -9.61 -0.26 -22.45
N ARG A 94 -9.83 -1.56 -22.62
CA ARG A 94 -10.43 -2.10 -23.86
C ARG A 94 -11.89 -1.69 -24.05
N GLN A 95 -12.66 -1.59 -22.98
CA GLN A 95 -14.09 -1.31 -23.07
C GLN A 95 -14.40 0.17 -23.25
N TYR A 96 -13.60 1.06 -22.65
CA TYR A 96 -13.91 2.49 -22.58
C TYR A 96 -12.96 3.39 -23.39
N ILE A 97 -11.82 2.86 -23.86
CA ILE A 97 -10.85 3.60 -24.67
C ILE A 97 -10.71 2.93 -26.05
N PRO A 98 -11.47 3.37 -27.08
CA PRO A 98 -11.51 2.72 -28.40
C PRO A 98 -10.13 2.53 -29.06
N GLU A 99 -9.19 3.45 -28.81
CA GLU A 99 -7.84 3.40 -29.34
C GLU A 99 -7.05 2.16 -28.87
N MET A 100 -7.45 1.56 -27.73
CA MET A 100 -6.83 0.35 -27.16
C MET A 100 -7.04 -0.90 -28.01
N ASP A 101 -8.01 -0.92 -28.93
CA ASP A 101 -8.21 -2.03 -29.87
C ASP A 101 -7.00 -2.21 -30.80
N SER A 102 -6.25 -1.12 -31.04
CA SER A 102 -5.03 -1.13 -31.84
C SER A 102 -3.75 -1.40 -31.03
N VAL A 103 -3.87 -1.52 -29.70
CA VAL A 103 -2.77 -1.74 -28.76
C VAL A 103 -2.65 -3.22 -28.42
N ASN A 104 -1.46 -3.77 -28.62
CA ASN A 104 -1.12 -5.14 -28.28
C ASN A 104 -0.61 -5.23 -26.82
N ILE A 105 -1.44 -5.81 -25.96
CA ILE A 105 -1.11 -6.14 -24.59
C ILE A 105 -0.37 -7.47 -24.60
N THR A 106 0.91 -7.46 -24.24
CA THR A 106 1.77 -8.64 -24.24
C THR A 106 1.62 -9.46 -22.97
N SER A 107 1.32 -8.81 -21.86
CA SER A 107 1.07 -9.46 -20.57
C SER A 107 0.20 -8.57 -19.70
N SER A 108 -0.55 -9.20 -18.80
CA SER A 108 -1.32 -8.53 -17.75
C SER A 108 -1.56 -9.50 -16.60
N SER A 109 -1.68 -8.96 -15.40
CA SER A 109 -2.07 -9.75 -14.23
C SER A 109 -3.22 -9.12 -13.49
N THR A 110 -4.01 -9.97 -12.84
CA THR A 110 -5.15 -9.51 -12.04
C THR A 110 -4.71 -8.95 -10.69
N VAL A 111 -5.37 -7.85 -10.32
CA VAL A 111 -5.32 -7.08 -9.07
C VAL A 111 -6.12 -7.56 -7.85
N GLN A 112 -6.55 -8.82 -7.77
CA GLN A 112 -7.78 -9.21 -7.03
C GLN A 112 -7.90 -8.71 -5.57
N ILE A 113 -9.14 -8.47 -5.11
CA ILE A 113 -9.41 -8.22 -3.68
C ILE A 113 -8.96 -9.45 -2.89
N GLY A 114 -8.19 -9.22 -1.82
CA GLY A 114 -7.53 -10.26 -1.03
C GLY A 114 -6.17 -10.70 -1.57
N LEU A 115 -5.72 -10.18 -2.72
CA LEU A 115 -4.36 -10.42 -3.21
C LEU A 115 -3.35 -9.85 -2.20
N SER A 116 -2.37 -10.66 -1.82
CA SER A 116 -1.23 -10.23 -1.03
C SER A 116 -0.03 -10.00 -1.93
N ILE A 117 0.48 -8.78 -1.98
CA ILE A 117 1.75 -8.44 -2.63
C ILE A 117 2.85 -8.50 -1.56
N PRO A 118 3.76 -9.49 -1.60
CA PRO A 118 4.82 -9.60 -0.59
C PRO A 118 5.78 -8.41 -0.62
N ALA A 119 6.47 -8.17 0.48
CA ALA A 119 7.52 -7.16 0.58
C ALA A 119 8.61 -7.37 -0.49
N GLY A 120 9.03 -6.29 -1.15
CA GLY A 120 10.04 -6.29 -2.21
C GLY A 120 9.62 -6.99 -3.51
N ARG A 121 8.33 -7.28 -3.69
CA ARG A 121 7.80 -7.88 -4.91
C ARG A 121 6.93 -6.88 -5.65
N SER A 122 6.90 -7.04 -6.97
CA SER A 122 5.98 -6.32 -7.84
C SER A 122 4.92 -7.23 -8.42
N ARG A 123 3.85 -6.58 -8.89
CA ARG A 123 2.75 -7.19 -9.62
C ARG A 123 2.51 -6.37 -10.88
N GLU A 124 2.84 -6.94 -12.02
CA GLU A 124 2.57 -6.36 -13.33
C GLU A 124 1.05 -6.21 -13.52
N ILE A 125 0.56 -4.98 -13.66
CA ILE A 125 -0.84 -4.70 -14.00
C ILE A 125 -1.03 -4.93 -15.50
N LEU A 126 -0.13 -4.32 -16.29
CA LEU A 126 -0.25 -4.27 -17.73
C LEU A 126 1.12 -4.10 -18.38
N LYS A 127 1.41 -4.90 -19.40
CA LYS A 127 2.54 -4.72 -20.30
C LYS A 127 2.06 -4.63 -21.73
N VAL A 128 2.51 -3.61 -22.42
CA VAL A 128 2.23 -3.34 -23.82
C VAL A 128 3.51 -3.53 -24.64
N GLY A 129 3.35 -4.08 -25.84
CA GLY A 129 4.44 -4.26 -26.80
C GLY A 129 3.90 -4.54 -28.19
N GLY A 130 4.62 -5.33 -28.98
CA GLY A 130 4.18 -5.72 -30.32
C GLY A 130 4.49 -4.69 -31.42
N GLY A 131 5.51 -3.85 -31.21
CA GLY A 131 6.06 -2.94 -32.22
C GLY A 131 5.68 -1.47 -32.04
N GLN A 132 6.36 -0.61 -32.81
CA GLN A 132 6.32 0.85 -32.65
C GLN A 132 4.90 1.42 -32.62
N LYS A 133 4.00 0.98 -33.52
CA LYS A 133 2.65 1.54 -33.62
C LYS A 133 1.83 1.32 -32.34
N SER A 134 1.84 0.09 -31.83
CA SER A 134 1.14 -0.28 -30.58
C SER A 134 1.67 0.56 -29.41
N TYR A 135 2.99 0.63 -29.29
CA TYR A 135 3.69 1.39 -28.27
C TYR A 135 3.37 2.90 -28.32
N THR A 136 3.48 3.55 -29.47
CA THR A 136 3.21 4.99 -29.59
C THR A 136 1.74 5.33 -29.37
N THR A 137 0.81 4.46 -29.80
CA THR A 137 -0.61 4.64 -29.52
C THR A 137 -0.86 4.55 -28.01
N PHE A 138 -0.27 3.56 -27.34
CA PHE A 138 -0.43 3.40 -25.89
C PHE A 138 0.13 4.59 -25.11
N LEU A 139 1.30 5.09 -25.50
CA LEU A 139 1.86 6.30 -24.87
C LEU A 139 0.93 7.51 -25.01
N LYS A 140 0.32 7.69 -26.18
CA LYS A 140 -0.65 8.78 -26.40
C LYS A 140 -1.86 8.65 -25.50
N ILE A 141 -2.40 7.43 -25.35
CA ILE A 141 -3.51 7.14 -24.43
C ILE A 141 -3.11 7.45 -22.99
N MET A 142 -1.96 6.97 -22.54
CA MET A 142 -1.50 7.20 -21.17
C MET A 142 -1.26 8.69 -20.89
N GLN A 143 -0.71 9.43 -21.85
CA GLN A 143 -0.54 10.87 -21.75
C GLN A 143 -1.88 11.58 -21.57
N GLU A 144 -2.90 11.24 -22.36
CA GLU A 144 -4.26 11.79 -22.25
C GLU A 144 -4.92 11.45 -20.91
N LEU A 145 -4.71 10.23 -20.40
CA LEU A 145 -5.25 9.80 -19.10
C LEU A 145 -4.57 10.48 -17.91
N GLN A 146 -3.30 10.89 -18.03
CA GLN A 146 -2.50 11.56 -16.99
C GLN A 146 -2.61 13.09 -17.00
N GLU A 147 -3.32 13.70 -17.95
CA GLU A 147 -3.51 15.16 -17.94
C GLU A 147 -4.20 15.62 -16.64
N GLU A 148 -3.83 16.79 -16.13
CA GLU A 148 -4.35 17.32 -14.85
C GLU A 148 -5.89 17.50 -14.85
N ASN A 149 -6.48 17.73 -16.02
CA ASN A 149 -7.93 17.84 -16.22
C ASN A 149 -8.58 16.53 -16.69
N SER A 150 -7.84 15.42 -16.67
CA SER A 150 -8.36 14.13 -17.07
C SER A 150 -9.48 13.70 -16.13
N VAL A 151 -10.50 13.10 -16.73
CA VAL A 151 -11.64 12.51 -16.03
C VAL A 151 -11.34 11.09 -15.52
N PHE A 152 -10.08 10.65 -15.64
CA PHE A 152 -9.58 9.35 -15.20
C PHE A 152 -8.87 9.46 -13.85
N ASP A 153 -9.27 8.60 -12.92
CA ASP A 153 -8.68 8.46 -11.60
C ASP A 153 -8.73 6.97 -11.22
N TYR A 154 -7.90 6.56 -10.27
CA TYR A 154 -7.92 5.21 -9.73
C TYR A 154 -7.66 5.28 -8.24
N GLU A 155 -8.19 4.31 -7.51
CA GLU A 155 -8.00 4.20 -6.07
C GLU A 155 -7.78 2.73 -5.73
N ILE A 156 -6.70 2.46 -5.00
CA ILE A 156 -6.38 1.14 -4.47
C ILE A 156 -6.17 1.30 -2.97
N GLN A 157 -7.03 0.64 -2.18
CA GLN A 157 -6.86 0.55 -0.75
C GLN A 157 -6.29 -0.81 -0.39
N TYR A 158 -5.34 -0.80 0.53
CA TYR A 158 -4.68 -2.00 1.01
C TYR A 158 -4.43 -1.90 2.50
N ARG A 159 -4.18 -3.06 3.12
CA ARG A 159 -3.88 -3.14 4.55
C ARG A 159 -2.64 -3.95 4.86
N SER A 160 -2.12 -3.71 6.06
CA SER A 160 -1.10 -4.55 6.68
C SER A 160 -1.73 -5.80 7.32
N ILE A 161 -0.88 -6.71 7.79
CA ILE A 161 -1.31 -7.82 8.64
C ILE A 161 -1.87 -7.36 9.99
N TYR A 162 -1.56 -6.13 10.41
CA TYR A 162 -2.05 -5.50 11.65
C TYR A 162 -3.27 -4.59 11.43
N GLU A 163 -3.93 -4.72 10.27
CA GLU A 163 -5.20 -4.05 9.91
C GLU A 163 -5.13 -2.53 9.74
N GLU A 164 -3.93 -1.96 9.74
CA GLU A 164 -3.69 -0.56 9.32
C GLU A 164 -3.92 -0.46 7.81
N ARG A 165 -4.47 0.68 7.37
CA ARG A 165 -4.94 0.87 6.00
C ARG A 165 -4.26 2.05 5.33
N TRP A 166 -4.03 1.90 4.04
CA TRP A 166 -3.50 2.95 3.18
C TRP A 166 -4.24 2.96 1.85
N GLU A 167 -4.19 4.11 1.21
CA GLU A 167 -4.73 4.37 -0.12
C GLU A 167 -3.65 4.91 -1.04
N ILE A 168 -3.62 4.42 -2.27
CA ILE A 168 -2.90 5.02 -3.39
C ILE A 168 -3.90 5.35 -4.49
N GLY A 169 -3.64 6.43 -5.23
CA GLY A 169 -4.50 6.83 -6.33
C GLY A 169 -3.80 7.73 -7.32
N SER A 170 -4.49 8.17 -8.37
CA SER A 170 -3.83 8.92 -9.46
C SER A 170 -3.32 10.30 -9.05
N ARG A 171 -3.83 10.85 -7.94
CA ARG A 171 -3.51 12.20 -7.43
C ARG A 171 -2.41 12.24 -6.38
N SER A 172 -1.95 11.08 -5.91
CA SER A 172 -0.91 10.99 -4.89
C SER A 172 0.11 9.93 -5.29
N ASP A 173 1.35 10.36 -5.49
CA ASP A 173 2.46 9.45 -5.80
C ASP A 173 2.88 8.58 -4.59
N VAL A 174 2.32 8.86 -3.41
CA VAL A 174 2.65 8.17 -2.16
C VAL A 174 1.40 7.64 -1.47
N PRO A 175 1.49 6.52 -0.72
CA PRO A 175 0.42 6.03 0.13
C PRO A 175 -0.02 7.04 1.18
N ILE A 176 -1.33 7.19 1.34
CA ILE A 176 -1.97 7.99 2.38
C ILE A 176 -2.59 7.04 3.40
N GLU A 177 -2.29 7.23 4.68
CA GLU A 177 -2.90 6.44 5.77
C GLU A 177 -4.38 6.82 5.96
N LEU A 178 -5.24 5.81 6.14
CA LEU A 178 -6.71 5.95 6.26
C LEU A 178 -7.20 5.85 7.71
#